data_AF-A0A0R3TIX4-F1
#
_entry.id   AF-A0A0R3TIX4-F1
#
_cell.length_a   1.000
_cell.length_b   1.000
_cell.length_c   1.000
_cell.angle_alpha   90.00
_cell.angle_beta   90.00
_cell.angle_gamma   90.00
#
_symmetry.space_group_name_H-M   'P 1'
#
loop_
_entity.id
_entity.type
_entity.pdbx_description
1 polymer ?
#
loop_
_entity_poly.entity_id
_entity_poly.type
_entity_poly.pdbx_seq_one_letter_code
_entity_poly.pdbx_strand_id
1 'polypeptide(L)'
;MNPLADTDVVCCAQLPDFFRKSNTPLEQMCSLALETINVNYPADQWLQVFNHGSYIENQAKVGADVYSELFSFYAAAGHNGSAFEEEIEAIRKALCQVCCLNTKLIKVVILSDL
;
A
#
# COMPACT_ATOMS: atom_id res chain seq x y z
N MET A 1 22.33 1.70 -5.50
CA MET A 1 21.48 0.83 -6.35
C MET A 1 20.10 1.44 -6.39
N ASN A 2 19.50 1.60 -7.56
CA ASN A 2 18.09 1.96 -7.68
C ASN A 2 17.28 0.65 -7.56
N PRO A 3 16.55 0.40 -6.45
CA PRO A 3 15.83 -0.86 -6.25
C PRO A 3 14.73 -1.08 -7.29
N LEU A 4 14.26 0.00 -7.93
CA LEU A 4 13.28 -0.05 -9.02
C LEU A 4 13.87 -0.57 -10.34
N ALA A 5 15.20 -0.64 -10.48
CA ALA A 5 15.85 -1.13 -11.69
C ALA A 5 15.97 -2.67 -11.75
N ASP A 6 15.76 -3.37 -10.63
CA ASP A 6 15.93 -4.83 -10.49
C ASP A 6 14.60 -5.57 -10.26
N THR A 7 13.47 -4.86 -10.22
CA THR A 7 12.16 -5.43 -9.86
C THR A 7 11.17 -5.22 -11.00
N ASP A 8 10.55 -6.29 -11.51
CA ASP A 8 9.41 -6.22 -12.44
C ASP A 8 8.20 -5.61 -11.71
N VAL A 9 8.11 -4.29 -11.68
CA VAL A 9 6.96 -3.57 -11.11
C VAL A 9 5.84 -3.51 -12.15
N VAL A 10 4.73 -4.18 -11.86
CA VAL A 10 3.52 -4.15 -12.69
C VAL A 10 2.43 -3.36 -11.97
N CYS A 11 1.92 -2.30 -12.59
CA CYS A 11 0.76 -1.56 -12.10
C CYS A 11 -0.54 -2.22 -12.62
N CYS A 12 -1.39 -2.72 -11.71
CA CYS A 12 -2.70 -3.27 -12.04
C CYS A 12 -3.81 -2.46 -11.37
N ALA A 13 -4.70 -1.84 -12.16
CA ALA A 13 -5.83 -1.02 -11.67
C ALA A 13 -7.21 -1.65 -11.96
N GLN A 14 -7.25 -2.92 -12.36
CA GLN A 14 -8.49 -3.56 -12.80
C GLN A 14 -9.29 -4.07 -11.60
N LEU A 15 -10.39 -3.39 -11.28
CA LEU A 15 -11.45 -3.92 -10.41
C LEU A 15 -12.34 -4.87 -11.23
N PRO A 16 -12.77 -6.01 -10.67
CA PRO A 16 -13.65 -6.96 -11.35
C PRO A 16 -15.03 -6.38 -11.65
N ASP A 17 -15.53 -5.45 -10.83
CA ASP A 17 -16.82 -4.79 -11.01
C ASP A 17 -16.71 -3.26 -10.93
N PHE A 18 -17.40 -2.58 -11.86
CA PHE A 18 -17.47 -1.11 -11.89
C PHE A 18 -18.57 -0.63 -10.94
N PHE A 19 -18.18 0.04 -9.84
CA PHE A 19 -19.14 0.67 -8.93
C PHE A 19 -18.77 2.13 -8.65
N ARG A 20 -19.79 2.94 -8.39
CA ARG A 20 -19.63 4.37 -8.12
C ARG A 20 -19.55 4.59 -6.62
N LYS A 21 -18.41 5.10 -6.14
CA LYS A 21 -18.13 5.40 -4.72
C LYS A 21 -19.25 6.20 -4.02
N SER A 22 -19.96 7.07 -4.76
CA SER A 22 -21.06 7.88 -4.21
C SER A 22 -22.32 7.09 -3.85
N ASN A 23 -22.50 5.89 -4.40
CA ASN A 23 -23.77 5.14 -4.35
C ASN A 23 -23.62 3.77 -3.66
N THR A 24 -22.41 3.41 -3.22
CA THR A 24 -22.11 2.11 -2.62
C THR A 24 -21.79 2.30 -1.14
N PRO A 25 -22.51 1.63 -0.22
CA PRO A 25 -22.15 1.55 1.19
C PRO A 25 -20.68 1.20 1.41
N LEU A 26 -20.04 1.87 2.37
CA LEU A 26 -18.62 1.67 2.68
C LEU A 26 -18.29 0.20 2.97
N GLU A 27 -19.15 -0.49 3.71
CA GLU A 27 -18.98 -1.92 4.03
C GLU A 27 -18.93 -2.80 2.77
N GLN A 28 -19.76 -2.50 1.77
CA GLN A 28 -19.76 -3.21 0.49
C GLN A 28 -18.49 -2.93 -0.31
N MET A 29 -18.04 -1.68 -0.32
CA MET A 29 -16.77 -1.32 -0.97
C MET A 29 -15.57 -2.03 -0.31
N CYS A 30 -15.53 -2.05 1.03
CA CYS A 30 -14.48 -2.75 1.78
C CYS A 30 -14.51 -4.26 1.49
N SER A 31 -15.69 -4.86 1.48
CA SER A 31 -15.85 -6.30 1.21
C SER A 31 -15.36 -6.66 -0.20
N LEU A 32 -15.76 -5.89 -1.21
CA LEU A 32 -15.34 -6.09 -2.60
C LEU A 32 -13.83 -5.88 -2.80
N ALA A 33 -13.25 -4.86 -2.15
CA ALA A 33 -11.82 -4.61 -2.22
C ALA A 33 -11.04 -5.78 -1.61
N LEU A 34 -11.42 -6.24 -0.40
CA LEU A 34 -10.77 -7.37 0.27
C LEU A 34 -10.93 -8.67 -0.51
N GLU A 35 -12.11 -8.93 -1.08
CA GLU A 35 -12.34 -10.09 -1.95
C GLU A 35 -11.43 -10.05 -3.18
N THR A 36 -11.37 -8.90 -3.87
CA THR A 36 -10.52 -8.70 -5.05
C THR A 36 -9.04 -8.92 -4.71
N ILE A 37 -8.58 -8.38 -3.57
CA ILE A 37 -7.20 -8.55 -3.10
C ILE A 37 -6.91 -10.02 -2.80
N ASN A 38 -7.81 -10.71 -2.11
CA ASN A 38 -7.62 -12.11 -1.76
C ASN A 38 -7.67 -13.06 -2.97
N VAL A 39 -8.43 -12.71 -4.01
CA VAL A 39 -8.47 -13.49 -5.26
C VAL A 39 -7.20 -13.29 -6.10
N ASN A 40 -6.74 -12.05 -6.25
CA ASN A 40 -5.61 -11.74 -7.13
C ASN A 40 -4.25 -11.92 -6.45
N TYR A 41 -4.18 -11.67 -5.15
CA TYR A 41 -2.95 -11.63 -4.36
C TYR A 41 -3.14 -12.35 -3.02
N PRO A 42 -3.41 -13.67 -3.01
CA PRO A 42 -3.73 -14.38 -1.78
C PRO A 42 -2.53 -14.38 -0.82
N ALA A 43 -2.82 -14.18 0.48
CA ALA A 43 -1.80 -13.97 1.52
C ALA A 43 -0.86 -15.17 1.74
N ASP A 44 -1.25 -16.38 1.31
CA ASP A 44 -0.41 -17.58 1.35
C ASP A 44 0.70 -17.58 0.27
N GLN A 45 0.56 -16.74 -0.76
CA GLN A 45 1.49 -16.64 -1.90
C GLN A 45 2.12 -15.26 -2.04
N TRP A 46 1.46 -14.22 -1.52
CA TRP A 46 1.87 -12.83 -1.64
C TRP A 46 1.98 -12.18 -0.27
N LEU A 47 3.09 -11.48 -0.03
CA LEU A 47 3.14 -10.52 1.06
C LEU A 47 2.34 -9.29 0.66
N GLN A 48 1.20 -9.12 1.30
CA GLN A 48 0.34 -7.95 1.13
C GLN A 48 0.88 -6.81 1.99
N VAL A 49 1.11 -5.66 1.35
CA VAL A 49 1.49 -4.41 2.00
C VAL A 49 0.42 -3.38 1.68
N PHE A 50 -0.25 -2.89 2.71
CA PHE A 50 -1.27 -1.86 2.63
C PHE A 50 -0.66 -0.51 2.98
N ASN A 51 -0.84 0.46 2.10
CA ASN A 51 -0.42 1.84 2.29
C ASN A 51 -1.68 2.72 2.29
N HIS A 52 -1.79 3.59 3.28
CA HIS A 52 -2.88 4.57 3.34
C HIS A 52 -2.35 5.94 3.76
N GLY A 53 -2.63 6.95 2.95
CA GLY A 53 -2.37 8.35 3.32
C GLY A 53 -3.11 8.72 4.61
N SER A 54 -2.40 9.27 5.59
CA SER A 54 -2.92 9.57 6.92
C SER A 54 -2.51 10.97 7.38
N TYR A 55 -3.44 11.69 8.01
CA TYR A 55 -3.21 13.04 8.51
C TYR A 55 -3.33 13.06 10.03
N ILE A 56 -2.23 13.41 10.72
CA ILE A 56 -2.24 13.59 12.17
C ILE A 56 -2.46 15.07 12.47
N GLU A 57 -3.74 15.43 12.66
CA GLU A 57 -4.21 16.81 12.90
C GLU A 57 -3.47 17.49 14.06
N ASN A 58 -3.22 16.77 15.14
CA ASN A 58 -2.59 17.31 16.35
C ASN A 58 -1.10 17.64 16.21
N GLN A 59 -0.43 17.19 15.14
CA GLN A 59 0.99 17.46 14.92
C GLN A 59 1.26 18.23 13.64
N ALA A 60 0.23 18.59 12.88
CA ALA A 60 0.34 19.08 11.50
C ALA A 60 1.29 18.21 10.65
N LYS A 61 1.33 16.90 10.96
CA LYS A 61 2.16 15.93 10.27
C LYS A 61 1.25 15.14 9.35
N VAL A 62 1.52 15.32 8.09
CA VAL A 62 1.00 14.48 7.03
C VAL A 62 1.98 13.29 6.91
N GLY A 63 1.47 12.11 6.59
CA GLY A 63 2.28 10.93 6.37
C GLY A 63 1.42 9.78 5.86
N ALA A 64 1.96 8.57 5.89
CA ALA A 64 1.21 7.40 5.48
C ALA A 64 1.47 6.22 6.40
N ASP A 65 0.40 5.51 6.71
CA ASP A 65 0.44 4.28 7.48
C ASP A 65 0.73 3.12 6.54
N VAL A 66 1.72 2.32 6.89
CA VAL A 66 2.09 1.11 6.16
C VAL A 66 1.84 -0.09 7.06
N TYR A 67 1.04 -1.03 6.58
CA TYR A 67 0.73 -2.27 7.27
C TYR A 67 1.02 -3.49 6.40
N SER A 68 1.63 -4.50 7.00
CA SER A 68 1.80 -5.84 6.46
C SER A 68 1.80 -6.83 7.63
N GLU A 69 1.57 -8.12 7.38
CA GLU A 69 1.62 -9.14 8.44
C GLU A 69 2.99 -9.18 9.15
N LEU A 70 4.07 -8.84 8.43
CA LEU A 70 5.44 -8.90 8.95
C LEU A 70 5.93 -7.60 9.58
N PHE A 71 5.32 -6.45 9.25
CA PHE A 71 5.73 -5.15 9.77
C PHE A 71 4.60 -4.12 9.69
N SER A 72 4.62 -3.15 10.60
CA SER A 72 3.74 -1.99 10.55
C SER A 72 4.47 -0.76 11.04
N PHE A 73 4.33 0.37 10.33
CA PHE A 73 4.96 1.64 10.71
C PHE A 73 4.25 2.85 10.09
N TYR A 74 4.44 4.00 10.73
CA TYR A 74 4.04 5.31 10.19
C TYR A 74 5.21 5.95 9.44
N ALA A 75 4.99 6.32 8.18
CA ALA A 75 5.92 7.06 7.35
C ALA A 75 5.57 8.56 7.37
N ALA A 76 6.18 9.31 8.28
CA ALA A 76 6.02 10.77 8.31
C ALA A 76 6.54 11.42 7.02
N ALA A 77 5.81 12.41 6.52
CA ALA A 77 6.27 13.35 5.49
C ALA A 77 7.41 14.22 6.03
N GLY A 78 8.33 14.62 5.15
CA GLY A 78 9.17 15.78 5.42
C GLY A 78 8.32 17.06 5.56
N HIS A 79 8.90 18.13 6.12
CA HIS A 79 8.21 19.43 6.13
C HIS A 79 7.90 19.87 4.69
N ASN A 80 6.63 20.18 4.41
CA ASN A 80 6.09 20.63 3.11
C ASN A 80 5.83 19.55 2.04
N GLY A 81 5.79 18.27 2.39
CA GLY A 81 5.36 17.22 1.46
C GLY A 81 3.89 17.31 1.10
N SER A 82 3.54 16.89 -0.12
CA SER A 82 2.17 16.62 -0.52
C SER A 82 1.76 15.18 -0.16
N ALA A 83 0.45 14.93 -0.03
CA ALA A 83 -0.08 13.58 0.20
C ALA A 83 0.43 12.56 -0.83
N PHE A 84 0.62 12.99 -2.09
CA PHE A 84 1.21 12.15 -3.13
C PHE A 84 2.67 11.75 -2.82
N GLU A 85 3.52 12.71 -2.44
CA GLU A 85 4.93 12.45 -2.12
C GLU A 85 5.09 11.56 -0.90
N GLU A 86 4.13 11.62 0.03
CA GLU A 86 4.10 10.80 1.23
C GLU A 86 3.81 9.35 0.96
N GLU A 87 2.84 9.08 0.09
CA GLU A 87 2.58 7.72 -0.33
C GLU A 87 3.76 7.14 -1.11
N ILE A 88 4.44 7.93 -1.95
CA ILE A 88 5.67 7.50 -2.61
C ILE A 88 6.77 7.18 -1.59
N GLU A 89 6.95 8.01 -0.56
CA GLU A 89 7.93 7.76 0.50
C GLU A 89 7.56 6.54 1.37
N ALA A 90 6.28 6.32 1.62
CA ALA A 90 5.79 5.13 2.32
C ALA A 90 6.02 3.86 1.53
N ILE A 91 5.72 3.85 0.23
CA ILE A 91 6.04 2.77 -0.71
C ILE A 91 7.56 2.50 -0.69
N ARG A 92 8.39 3.56 -0.77
CA ARG A 92 9.84 3.42 -0.72
C ARG A 92 10.32 2.78 0.59
N LYS A 93 9.80 3.22 1.74
CA LYS A 93 10.14 2.63 3.04
C LYS A 93 9.66 1.18 3.15
N ALA A 94 8.48 0.87 2.63
CA ALA A 94 7.95 -0.49 2.61
C ALA A 94 8.84 -1.42 1.79
N LEU A 95 9.26 -1.00 0.59
CA LEU A 95 10.22 -1.73 -0.24
C LEU A 95 11.54 -1.95 0.48
N CYS A 96 12.06 -0.94 1.20
CA CYS A 96 13.26 -1.12 2.01
C CYS A 96 13.08 -2.18 3.10
N GLN A 97 11.95 -2.20 3.81
CA GLN A 97 11.65 -3.24 4.81
C GLN A 97 11.56 -4.62 4.17
N VAL A 98 10.88 -4.73 3.03
CA VAL A 98 10.80 -5.97 2.25
C VAL A 98 12.18 -6.46 1.84
N CYS A 99 13.07 -5.59 1.35
CA CYS A 99 14.45 -5.98 1.01
C CYS A 99 15.25 -6.47 2.23
N CYS A 100 14.97 -5.94 3.43
CA CYS A 100 15.61 -6.37 4.68
C CYS A 100 15.07 -7.72 5.19
N LEU A 101 13.83 -8.08 4.82
CA LEU A 101 13.26 -9.38 5.10
C LEU A 101 13.91 -10.41 4.16
N ASN A 102 15.01 -11.02 4.62
CA ASN A 102 15.76 -12.08 3.91
C ASN A 102 14.91 -13.35 3.71
N THR A 103 13.90 -13.24 2.86
CA THR A 103 12.89 -14.25 2.61
C THR A 103 13.07 -14.67 1.16
N LYS A 104 13.55 -15.89 0.96
CA LYS A 104 14.01 -16.40 -0.34
C LYS A 104 12.92 -16.44 -1.43
N LEU A 105 11.66 -16.24 -1.08
CA LEU A 105 10.51 -16.36 -1.96
C LEU A 105 9.38 -15.53 -1.39
N ILE A 106 9.30 -14.24 -1.73
CA ILE A 106 8.07 -13.49 -1.50
C ILE A 106 7.75 -12.68 -2.74
N LYS A 107 6.67 -13.05 -3.42
CA LYS A 107 5.98 -12.13 -4.31
C LYS A 107 5.32 -11.08 -3.43
N VAL A 108 5.47 -9.81 -3.76
CA VAL A 108 4.99 -8.69 -2.93
C VAL A 108 3.96 -7.91 -3.72
N VAL A 109 2.84 -7.59 -3.08
CA VAL A 109 1.87 -6.63 -3.61
C VAL A 109 1.82 -5.42 -2.68
N ILE A 110 1.92 -4.23 -3.24
CA ILE A 110 1.70 -2.97 -2.52
C ILE A 110 0.38 -2.40 -2.99
N LEU A 111 -0.53 -2.18 -2.04
CA LEU A 111 -1.88 -1.70 -2.24
C LEU A 111 -1.95 -0.27 -1.70
N SER A 112 -2.12 0.71 -2.58
CA SER A 112 -2.22 2.15 -2.26
C SER A 112 -3.58 2.68 -2.72
N ASP A 113 -4.11 3.69 -2.03
CA ASP A 113 -5.37 4.36 -2.38
C ASP A 113 -5.20 5.70 -3.14
N LEU A 114 -3.94 6.08 -3.43
CA LEU A 114 -3.48 7.13 -4.35
C LEU A 114 -4.36 7.35 -5.59
#